data_AF-A0A925BEB1-F1
#
_entry.id   AF-A0A925BEB1-F1
#
_cell.length_a   1.000
_cell.length_b   1.000
_cell.length_c   1.000
_cell.angle_alpha   90.00
_cell.angle_beta   90.00
_cell.angle_gamma   90.00
#
_symmetry.space_group_name_H-M   'P 1'
#
loop_
_entity.id
_entity.type
_entity.pdbx_description
1 polymer ?
#
loop_
_entity_poly.entity_id
_entity_poly.type
_entity_poly.pdbx_seq_one_letter_code
_entity_poly.pdbx_strand_id
1 'polypeptide(L)'
;AERLEFAGLYLADHFDALDPVATLTYAAGSTGHVSLGSLVAPVSFRDPVMLARQAPVSNLTRTSTDFWPNKPESHGLHLWVNAQVSAWFGHFVHPDWDMFQSGHTMGLYHAAGRAVSGSPVYVSDKPGTHDVEVLRKLVTPDGRVFRCDSPGVPTRDCLFADVTKEPVLLKISNVSRGGAQLLGVFNARYAETGTEPVTGAIALADLSEGFIGERLAVYAHNAKELRVLAEADRWEITLAQLECEVFTLVPLFDYGFAAIGLSNYFNAAGAVVEASISDDEKTHDLLLETGGNFLAYCEAAPQEVEIDGDAAPFDYDPATKALRVTVGGTGLSSVRVVMT
;
A
#
# COMPACT_ATOMS: atom_id res chain seq x y z
N ALA A 1 39.57 -19.93 5.79
CA ALA A 1 39.14 -19.59 4.42
C ALA A 1 40.32 -19.09 3.59
N GLU A 2 41.06 -18.06 4.03
CA GLU A 2 42.18 -17.46 3.26
C GLU A 2 43.34 -18.42 2.92
N ARG A 3 43.65 -19.41 3.77
CA ARG A 3 44.65 -20.45 3.44
C ARG A 3 44.18 -21.49 2.42
N LEU A 4 42.93 -21.42 1.96
CA LEU A 4 42.29 -22.42 1.11
C LEU A 4 41.84 -21.88 -0.25
N GLU A 5 42.27 -20.67 -0.65
CA GLU A 5 42.04 -20.09 -1.99
C GLU A 5 40.57 -19.96 -2.45
N PHE A 6 39.60 -19.92 -1.54
CA PHE A 6 38.21 -19.65 -1.91
C PHE A 6 38.03 -18.18 -2.31
N ALA A 7 37.58 -17.93 -3.55
CA ALA A 7 37.37 -16.58 -4.13
C ALA A 7 36.16 -15.81 -3.53
N GLY A 8 35.36 -16.47 -2.71
CA GLY A 8 34.23 -15.88 -1.99
C GLY A 8 33.50 -16.93 -1.17
N LEU A 9 33.00 -16.54 0.02
CA LEU A 9 32.14 -17.37 0.86
C LEU A 9 30.71 -16.82 0.76
N TYR A 10 29.82 -17.54 0.08
CA TYR A 10 28.39 -17.24 0.08
C TYR A 10 27.74 -17.94 1.28
N LEU A 11 27.26 -17.16 2.25
CA LEU A 11 26.51 -17.65 3.41
C LEU A 11 25.02 -17.35 3.21
N ALA A 12 24.21 -18.41 3.16
CA ALA A 12 22.74 -18.34 3.24
C ALA A 12 22.30 -18.52 4.70
N ASP A 13 21.23 -17.86 5.13
CA ASP A 13 21.01 -17.50 6.54
C ASP A 13 20.62 -18.63 7.52
N HIS A 14 20.46 -19.88 7.07
CA HIS A 14 19.91 -20.96 7.90
C HIS A 14 20.97 -21.95 8.44
N PHE A 15 21.87 -21.52 9.33
CA PHE A 15 22.81 -22.44 10.01
C PHE A 15 22.88 -22.24 11.53
N ASP A 16 22.88 -23.36 12.28
CA ASP A 16 23.00 -23.46 13.75
C ASP A 16 24.41 -23.20 14.31
N ALA A 17 25.27 -22.45 13.62
CA ALA A 17 26.64 -22.17 14.03
C ALA A 17 26.83 -20.73 14.52
N LEU A 18 27.93 -20.49 15.27
CA LEU A 18 28.47 -19.18 15.71
C LEU A 18 27.96 -18.02 14.84
N ASP A 19 27.22 -17.07 15.46
CA ASP A 19 26.43 -16.04 14.78
C ASP A 19 27.10 -15.56 13.47
N PRO A 20 26.70 -16.12 12.32
CA PRO A 20 27.33 -15.79 11.05
C PRO A 20 27.10 -14.32 10.72
N VAL A 21 26.06 -13.70 11.29
CA VAL A 21 25.79 -12.28 11.16
C VAL A 21 26.81 -11.47 11.95
N ALA A 22 27.12 -11.82 13.20
CA ALA A 22 28.18 -11.15 13.98
C ALA A 22 29.56 -11.26 13.30
N THR A 23 29.86 -12.43 12.71
CA THR A 23 31.13 -12.65 11.98
C THR A 23 31.19 -11.83 10.70
N LEU A 24 30.10 -11.81 9.91
CA LEU A 24 30.01 -11.03 8.69
C LEU A 24 30.10 -9.53 8.99
N THR A 25 29.38 -9.06 10.02
CA THR A 25 29.45 -7.70 10.57
C THR A 25 30.88 -7.31 10.92
N TYR A 26 31.58 -8.11 11.71
CA TYR A 26 32.98 -7.87 12.06
C TYR A 26 33.87 -7.77 10.80
N ALA A 27 33.69 -8.69 9.85
CA ALA A 27 34.45 -8.68 8.60
C ALA A 27 34.18 -7.41 7.78
N ALA A 28 32.92 -7.00 7.59
CA ALA A 28 32.65 -5.79 6.81
C ALA A 28 33.12 -4.50 7.49
N GLY A 29 33.17 -4.46 8.83
CA GLY A 29 33.75 -3.36 9.59
C GLY A 29 35.28 -3.32 9.55
N SER A 30 35.94 -4.45 9.27
CA SER A 30 37.39 -4.60 9.39
C SER A 30 38.13 -4.81 8.06
N THR A 31 37.41 -5.06 6.94
CA THR A 31 38.04 -5.28 5.64
C THR A 31 37.23 -4.74 4.45
N GLY A 32 37.93 -4.25 3.41
CA GLY A 32 37.34 -3.87 2.13
C GLY A 32 36.92 -5.06 1.25
N HIS A 33 37.31 -6.29 1.59
CA HIS A 33 37.12 -7.48 0.75
C HIS A 33 35.71 -8.12 0.86
N VAL A 34 34.81 -7.58 1.67
CA VAL A 34 33.40 -7.99 1.70
C VAL A 34 32.62 -7.25 0.61
N SER A 35 32.22 -7.95 -0.45
CA SER A 35 31.33 -7.40 -1.47
C SER A 35 29.87 -7.72 -1.12
N LEU A 36 29.03 -6.69 -1.05
CA LEU A 36 27.59 -6.83 -0.88
C LEU A 36 26.89 -6.83 -2.24
N GLY A 37 25.90 -7.71 -2.41
CA GLY A 37 25.14 -7.84 -3.65
C GLY A 37 23.95 -6.88 -3.71
N SER A 38 23.31 -6.79 -4.89
CA SER A 38 22.13 -5.95 -5.13
C SER A 38 20.81 -6.57 -4.66
N LEU A 39 20.84 -7.81 -4.15
CA LEU A 39 19.67 -8.51 -3.63
C LEU A 39 19.24 -7.93 -2.28
N VAL A 40 18.01 -8.25 -1.89
CA VAL A 40 17.42 -7.92 -0.60
C VAL A 40 18.35 -8.30 0.54
N ALA A 41 18.71 -7.35 1.41
CA ALA A 41 19.68 -7.56 2.48
C ALA A 41 19.00 -7.56 3.87
N PRO A 42 18.71 -8.74 4.46
CA PRO A 42 18.01 -8.81 5.75
C PRO A 42 18.88 -8.50 6.98
N VAL A 43 20.20 -8.45 6.80
CA VAL A 43 21.18 -8.36 7.91
C VAL A 43 21.81 -6.97 8.09
N SER A 44 21.59 -6.06 7.15
CA SER A 44 22.30 -4.77 7.09
C SER A 44 22.03 -3.86 8.29
N PHE A 45 20.88 -4.00 8.95
CA PHE A 45 20.52 -3.19 10.11
C PHE A 45 21.22 -3.57 11.41
N ARG A 46 21.89 -4.73 11.47
CA ARG A 46 22.60 -5.15 12.68
C ARG A 46 23.89 -4.38 12.90
N ASP A 47 24.41 -3.71 11.87
CA ASP A 47 25.64 -2.94 11.93
C ASP A 47 25.62 -1.72 10.98
N PRO A 48 25.97 -0.51 11.47
CA PRO A 48 25.91 0.69 10.66
C PRO A 48 26.89 0.68 9.47
N VAL A 49 28.02 -0.04 9.55
CA VAL A 49 28.95 -0.18 8.43
C VAL A 49 28.35 -1.08 7.37
N MET A 50 27.66 -2.16 7.74
CA MET A 50 26.93 -2.99 6.79
C MET A 50 25.84 -2.21 6.06
N LEU A 51 25.01 -1.46 6.79
CA LEU A 51 24.00 -0.59 6.20
C LEU A 51 24.61 0.41 5.22
N ALA A 52 25.69 1.09 5.61
CA ALA A 52 26.38 2.06 4.78
C ALA A 52 27.05 1.43 3.54
N ARG A 53 27.50 0.17 3.62
CA ARG A 53 28.09 -0.55 2.49
C ARG A 53 27.06 -1.18 1.56
N GLN A 54 25.86 -1.48 2.05
CA GLN A 54 24.74 -1.98 1.24
C GLN A 54 24.12 -0.84 0.43
N ALA A 55 23.95 0.34 1.02
CA ALA A 55 23.27 1.48 0.40
C ALA A 55 23.81 1.89 -1.00
N PRO A 56 25.13 1.82 -1.31
CA PRO A 56 25.65 2.06 -2.66
C PRO A 56 25.24 1.02 -3.71
N VAL A 57 24.80 -0.17 -3.29
CA VAL A 57 24.50 -1.30 -4.18
C VAL A 57 22.99 -1.58 -4.26
N SER A 58 22.27 -1.39 -3.16
CA SER A 58 20.81 -1.47 -3.11
C SER A 58 20.29 -0.78 -1.85
N ASN A 59 19.18 -0.07 -1.98
CA ASN A 59 18.43 0.49 -0.86
C ASN A 59 17.23 -0.38 -0.46
N LEU A 60 17.00 -1.52 -1.14
CA LEU A 60 15.91 -2.45 -0.81
C LEU A 60 16.27 -3.31 0.41
N THR A 61 15.53 -3.15 1.50
CA THR A 61 15.92 -3.76 2.78
C THR A 61 14.73 -4.38 3.50
N ARG A 62 14.87 -5.63 3.99
CA ARG A 62 13.82 -6.29 4.80
C ARG A 62 13.62 -5.54 6.10
N THR A 63 12.39 -5.14 6.36
CA THR A 63 12.00 -4.33 7.53
C THR A 63 11.18 -5.11 8.55
N SER A 64 11.16 -6.44 8.44
CA SER A 64 10.38 -7.33 9.30
C SER A 64 11.08 -8.66 9.56
N THR A 65 10.54 -9.41 10.51
CA THR A 65 10.70 -10.87 10.55
C THR A 65 10.15 -11.50 9.27
N ASP A 66 10.46 -12.77 9.04
CA ASP A 66 9.83 -13.51 7.94
C ASP A 66 8.31 -13.57 8.08
N PHE A 67 7.63 -13.80 6.97
CA PHE A 67 6.22 -14.15 6.95
C PHE A 67 6.01 -15.58 7.47
N TRP A 68 5.27 -15.74 8.57
CA TRP A 68 4.92 -17.04 9.17
C TRP A 68 3.45 -17.37 8.91
N PRO A 69 3.10 -18.13 7.83
CA PRO A 69 1.70 -18.43 7.51
C PRO A 69 1.00 -19.23 8.62
N ASN A 70 1.72 -20.10 9.32
CA ASN A 70 1.17 -21.02 10.31
C ASN A 70 1.18 -20.46 11.75
N LYS A 71 1.49 -19.17 11.94
CA LYS A 71 1.47 -18.49 13.25
C LYS A 71 0.52 -17.30 13.21
N PRO A 72 -0.78 -17.49 13.48
CA PRO A 72 -1.78 -16.43 13.36
C PRO A 72 -1.44 -15.16 14.15
N GLU A 73 -0.81 -15.31 15.32
CA GLU A 73 -0.35 -14.22 16.18
C GLU A 73 0.71 -13.32 15.54
N SER A 74 1.36 -13.79 14.48
CA SER A 74 2.38 -13.04 13.75
C SER A 74 1.82 -12.10 12.68
N HIS A 75 0.58 -12.28 12.23
CA HIS A 75 0.08 -11.54 11.06
C HIS A 75 -0.06 -10.03 11.31
N GLY A 76 -0.70 -9.65 12.42
CA GLY A 76 -0.79 -8.25 12.83
C GLY A 76 0.57 -7.66 13.22
N LEU A 77 1.38 -8.45 13.94
CA LEU A 77 2.76 -8.09 14.29
C LEU A 77 3.61 -7.78 13.05
N HIS A 78 3.49 -8.56 11.98
CA HIS A 78 4.24 -8.39 10.74
C HIS A 78 3.96 -7.03 10.08
N LEU A 79 2.69 -6.65 9.94
CA LEU A 79 2.33 -5.34 9.37
C LEU A 79 2.75 -4.20 10.28
N TRP A 80 2.52 -4.31 11.59
CA TRP A 80 2.91 -3.29 12.55
C TRP A 80 4.41 -3.05 12.56
N VAL A 81 5.24 -4.09 12.65
CA VAL A 81 6.70 -3.97 12.63
C VAL A 81 7.19 -3.31 11.34
N ASN A 82 6.70 -3.76 10.18
CA ASN A 82 7.09 -3.15 8.91
C ASN A 82 6.73 -1.66 8.84
N ALA A 83 5.53 -1.28 9.29
CA ALA A 83 5.11 0.12 9.32
C ALA A 83 5.99 0.95 10.28
N GLN A 84 6.20 0.49 11.52
CA GLN A 84 7.05 1.18 12.51
C GLN A 84 8.47 1.38 11.98
N VAL A 85 9.07 0.35 11.36
CA VAL A 85 10.42 0.43 10.78
C VAL A 85 10.44 1.36 9.57
N SER A 86 9.39 1.36 8.75
CA SER A 86 9.24 2.28 7.62
C SER A 86 9.21 3.74 8.08
N ALA A 87 8.55 4.06 9.21
CA ALA A 87 8.55 5.42 9.77
C ALA A 87 9.95 5.89 10.22
N TRP A 88 10.77 4.98 10.75
CA TRP A 88 12.11 5.32 11.22
C TRP A 88 13.16 5.33 10.10
N PHE A 89 13.14 4.34 9.21
CA PHE A 89 14.20 4.09 8.23
C PHE A 89 13.80 4.37 6.77
N GLY A 90 12.51 4.56 6.47
CA GLY A 90 12.00 4.73 5.10
C GLY A 90 12.55 5.93 4.35
N HIS A 91 13.17 6.89 5.03
CA HIS A 91 13.90 7.99 4.40
C HIS A 91 15.25 7.59 3.79
N PHE A 92 15.79 6.43 4.18
CA PHE A 92 17.12 5.95 3.76
C PHE A 92 17.04 4.65 2.96
N VAL A 93 16.03 3.82 3.24
CA VAL A 93 15.82 2.53 2.59
C VAL A 93 14.47 2.50 1.89
N HIS A 94 14.37 1.68 0.84
CA HIS A 94 13.08 1.21 0.35
C HIS A 94 12.70 -0.04 1.15
N PRO A 95 11.67 0.01 2.00
CA PRO A 95 11.28 -1.13 2.81
C PRO A 95 10.86 -2.32 1.94
N ASP A 96 11.23 -3.51 2.37
CA ASP A 96 10.72 -4.78 1.85
C ASP A 96 9.91 -5.46 2.96
N TRP A 97 8.60 -5.52 2.72
CA TRP A 97 7.63 -6.08 3.65
C TRP A 97 7.51 -7.60 3.57
N ASP A 98 8.45 -8.25 2.88
CA ASP A 98 8.51 -9.69 2.63
C ASP A 98 7.38 -10.19 1.69
N MET A 99 7.50 -11.45 1.30
CA MET A 99 6.47 -12.19 0.58
C MET A 99 5.22 -12.48 1.42
N PHE A 100 4.12 -12.80 0.75
CA PHE A 100 2.92 -13.37 1.38
C PHE A 100 2.31 -14.47 0.50
N GLN A 101 1.32 -15.18 1.02
CA GLN A 101 0.56 -16.18 0.28
C GLN A 101 -0.84 -15.64 0.01
N SER A 102 -1.17 -15.43 -1.26
CA SER A 102 -2.48 -14.90 -1.70
C SER A 102 -3.62 -15.86 -1.40
N GLY A 103 -3.41 -17.18 -1.56
CA GLY A 103 -4.39 -18.22 -1.26
C GLY A 103 -4.50 -18.59 0.21
N HIS A 104 -3.73 -17.95 1.11
CA HIS A 104 -3.88 -18.12 2.54
C HIS A 104 -5.15 -17.42 3.04
N THR A 105 -5.71 -17.87 4.17
CA THR A 105 -6.89 -17.20 4.80
C THR A 105 -6.62 -15.74 5.13
N MET A 106 -5.35 -15.39 5.37
CA MET A 106 -4.87 -14.03 5.60
C MET A 106 -4.34 -13.33 4.35
N GLY A 107 -4.57 -13.90 3.16
CA GLY A 107 -4.07 -13.39 1.88
C GLY A 107 -4.56 -11.96 1.59
N LEU A 108 -5.85 -11.69 1.78
CA LEU A 108 -6.43 -10.35 1.60
C LEU A 108 -5.82 -9.32 2.58
N TYR A 109 -5.66 -9.69 3.86
CA TYR A 109 -5.07 -8.84 4.90
C TYR A 109 -3.63 -8.44 4.54
N HIS A 110 -2.83 -9.41 4.11
CA HIS A 110 -1.45 -9.15 3.68
C HIS A 110 -1.37 -8.41 2.36
N ALA A 111 -2.29 -8.66 1.42
CA ALA A 111 -2.41 -7.91 0.18
C ALA A 111 -2.72 -6.43 0.44
N ALA A 112 -3.68 -6.13 1.31
CA ALA A 112 -4.00 -4.77 1.74
C ALA A 112 -2.76 -4.06 2.35
N GLY A 113 -2.00 -4.78 3.20
CA GLY A 113 -0.72 -4.29 3.73
C GLY A 113 0.29 -3.95 2.62
N ARG A 114 0.42 -4.79 1.59
CA ARG A 114 1.31 -4.54 0.45
C ARG A 114 0.85 -3.36 -0.40
N ALA A 115 -0.46 -3.21 -0.61
CA ALA A 115 -1.02 -2.07 -1.35
C ALA A 115 -0.59 -0.73 -0.74
N VAL A 116 -0.69 -0.59 0.59
CA VAL A 116 -0.35 0.64 1.31
C VAL A 116 1.13 0.80 1.63
N SER A 117 1.92 -0.26 1.52
CA SER A 117 3.34 -0.23 1.90
C SER A 117 4.23 0.63 0.99
N GLY A 118 3.86 0.82 -0.29
CA GLY A 118 4.76 1.32 -1.33
C GLY A 118 5.94 0.39 -1.67
N SER A 119 6.01 -0.77 -1.02
CA SER A 119 7.09 -1.76 -1.15
C SER A 119 6.87 -2.68 -2.35
N PRO A 120 7.87 -3.52 -2.72
CA PRO A 120 7.66 -4.56 -3.71
C PRO A 120 6.62 -5.59 -3.25
N VAL A 121 6.00 -6.27 -4.21
CA VAL A 121 4.99 -7.30 -3.95
C VAL A 121 5.52 -8.65 -4.43
N TYR A 122 5.71 -9.56 -3.49
CA TYR A 122 6.14 -10.93 -3.75
C TYR A 122 5.09 -11.92 -3.23
N VAL A 123 4.79 -12.94 -4.04
CA VAL A 123 3.93 -14.05 -3.64
C VAL A 123 4.74 -15.34 -3.53
N SER A 124 4.42 -16.14 -2.51
CA SER A 124 5.05 -17.43 -2.25
C SER A 124 4.04 -18.56 -2.11
N ASP A 125 2.91 -18.40 -2.79
CA ASP A 125 1.91 -19.44 -2.97
C ASP A 125 2.53 -20.70 -3.57
N LYS A 126 1.97 -21.86 -3.21
CA LYS A 126 2.29 -23.07 -3.94
C LYS A 126 1.78 -22.92 -5.38
N PRO A 127 2.49 -23.47 -6.38
CA PRO A 127 2.00 -23.48 -7.75
C PRO A 127 0.56 -24.00 -7.82
N GLY A 128 -0.32 -23.22 -8.46
CA GLY A 128 -1.75 -23.56 -8.59
C GLY A 128 -2.65 -23.19 -7.40
N THR A 129 -2.14 -22.63 -6.30
CA THR A 129 -2.96 -22.25 -5.12
C THR A 129 -3.16 -20.75 -4.95
N HIS A 130 -2.85 -19.96 -5.99
CA HIS A 130 -2.95 -18.50 -5.92
C HIS A 130 -4.41 -18.07 -5.85
N ASP A 131 -4.71 -17.06 -5.03
CA ASP A 131 -6.00 -16.38 -5.08
C ASP A 131 -5.92 -15.25 -6.11
N VAL A 132 -6.48 -15.51 -7.28
CA VAL A 132 -6.47 -14.56 -8.40
C VAL A 132 -7.27 -13.30 -8.09
N GLU A 133 -8.34 -13.40 -7.29
CA GLU A 133 -9.17 -12.24 -6.95
C GLU A 133 -8.45 -11.30 -5.97
N VAL A 134 -7.69 -11.85 -5.02
CA VAL A 134 -6.79 -11.07 -4.16
C VAL A 134 -5.70 -10.41 -5.00
N LEU A 135 -5.07 -11.14 -5.92
CA LEU A 135 -3.99 -10.60 -6.74
C LEU A 135 -4.45 -9.49 -7.69
N ARG A 136 -5.63 -9.63 -8.29
CA ARG A 136 -6.22 -8.60 -9.16
C ARG A 136 -6.47 -7.27 -8.47
N LYS A 137 -6.48 -7.24 -7.12
CA LYS A 137 -6.52 -5.98 -6.36
C LYS A 137 -5.18 -5.24 -6.32
N LEU A 138 -4.07 -5.90 -6.64
CA LEU A 138 -2.72 -5.34 -6.57
C LEU A 138 -2.07 -5.18 -7.94
N VAL A 139 -2.30 -6.14 -8.83
CA VAL A 139 -1.57 -6.26 -10.10
C VAL A 139 -2.51 -6.12 -11.29
N THR A 140 -2.07 -5.37 -12.29
CA THR A 140 -2.73 -5.21 -13.59
C THR A 140 -2.60 -6.49 -14.44
N PRO A 141 -3.42 -6.66 -15.49
CA PRO A 141 -3.35 -7.84 -16.36
C PRO A 141 -1.98 -8.09 -17.02
N ASP A 142 -1.17 -7.05 -17.21
CA ASP A 142 0.18 -7.10 -17.77
C ASP A 142 1.30 -7.22 -16.70
N GLY A 143 0.94 -7.36 -15.42
CA GLY A 143 1.87 -7.65 -14.34
C GLY A 143 2.44 -6.43 -13.61
N ARG A 144 1.96 -5.22 -13.89
CA ARG A 144 2.38 -4.00 -13.17
C ARG A 144 1.65 -3.89 -11.83
N VAL A 145 2.30 -3.27 -10.85
CA VAL A 145 1.73 -3.06 -9.51
C VAL A 145 1.58 -1.57 -9.27
N PHE A 146 0.38 -1.14 -8.88
CA PHE A 146 0.12 0.24 -8.46
C PHE A 146 0.67 0.49 -7.05
N ARG A 147 1.98 0.72 -6.96
CA ARG A 147 2.64 1.06 -5.69
C ARG A 147 2.37 2.52 -5.32
N CYS A 148 2.30 2.79 -4.03
CA CYS A 148 2.37 4.14 -3.49
C CYS A 148 3.77 4.75 -3.68
N ASP A 149 3.85 6.07 -3.62
CA ASP A 149 5.04 6.86 -3.94
C ASP A 149 6.03 6.96 -2.77
N SER A 150 5.59 6.70 -1.53
CA SER A 150 6.41 6.72 -0.32
C SER A 150 6.40 5.36 0.39
N PRO A 151 7.26 5.14 1.40
CA PRO A 151 7.06 4.07 2.36
C PRO A 151 5.77 4.27 3.18
N GLY A 152 5.00 3.21 3.38
CA GLY A 152 3.81 3.25 4.23
C GLY A 152 4.20 3.39 5.71
N VAL A 153 3.63 4.36 6.41
CA VAL A 153 3.95 4.68 7.81
C VAL A 153 2.71 4.68 8.69
N PRO A 154 2.82 4.37 9.99
CA PRO A 154 1.73 4.51 10.94
C PRO A 154 1.26 5.95 11.02
N THR A 155 -0.05 6.16 11.16
CA THR A 155 -0.60 7.48 11.45
C THR A 155 -0.21 7.91 12.87
N ARG A 156 -0.23 9.22 13.12
CA ARG A 156 0.29 9.81 14.36
C ARG A 156 -0.41 9.29 15.61
N ASP A 157 -1.69 8.96 15.53
CA ASP A 157 -2.51 8.52 16.65
C ASP A 157 -2.27 7.06 17.06
N CYS A 158 -1.73 6.21 16.17
CA CYS A 158 -1.34 4.84 16.51
C CYS A 158 0.18 4.61 16.60
N LEU A 159 1.01 5.63 16.30
CA LEU A 159 2.48 5.51 16.21
C LEU A 159 3.15 4.93 17.48
N PHE A 160 2.62 5.27 18.66
CA PHE A 160 3.19 4.86 19.95
C PHE A 160 2.38 3.77 20.66
N ALA A 161 1.33 3.24 20.04
CA ALA A 161 0.53 2.16 20.60
C ALA A 161 1.10 0.79 20.21
N ASP A 162 1.08 -0.17 21.13
CA ASP A 162 1.24 -1.58 20.77
C ASP A 162 -0.10 -2.13 20.28
N VAL A 163 -0.40 -1.86 19.02
CA VAL A 163 -1.63 -2.29 18.32
C VAL A 163 -1.81 -3.81 18.26
N THR A 164 -0.80 -4.60 18.61
CA THR A 164 -0.90 -6.07 18.69
C THR A 164 -1.50 -6.53 20.02
N LYS A 165 -1.53 -5.65 21.04
CA LYS A 165 -2.03 -5.92 22.39
C LYS A 165 -3.19 -5.02 22.77
N GLU A 166 -3.02 -3.73 22.54
CA GLU A 166 -3.98 -2.68 22.90
C GLU A 166 -5.14 -2.63 21.90
N PRO A 167 -6.37 -2.26 22.34
CA PRO A 167 -7.54 -2.12 21.47
C PRO A 167 -7.47 -0.84 20.61
N VAL A 168 -6.43 -0.74 19.78
CA VAL A 168 -6.15 0.37 18.87
C VAL A 168 -5.95 -0.22 17.47
N LEU A 169 -6.61 0.36 16.47
CA LEU A 169 -6.40 -0.04 15.08
C LEU A 169 -5.04 0.46 14.59
N LEU A 170 -4.32 -0.39 13.87
CA LEU A 170 -3.16 0.03 13.10
C LEU A 170 -3.65 0.75 11.86
N LYS A 171 -3.31 2.03 11.74
CA LYS A 171 -3.59 2.85 10.57
C LYS A 171 -2.26 3.16 9.88
N ILE A 172 -2.14 2.78 8.61
CA ILE A 172 -0.93 2.99 7.80
C ILE A 172 -1.31 3.93 6.66
N SER A 173 -0.69 5.10 6.59
CA SER A 173 -0.90 6.06 5.51
C SER A 173 0.26 6.07 4.52
N ASN A 174 -0.07 6.39 3.28
CA ASN A 174 0.88 6.57 2.20
C ASN A 174 0.32 7.50 1.12
N VAL A 175 1.21 8.07 0.32
CA VAL A 175 0.88 8.94 -0.81
C VAL A 175 0.75 8.09 -2.06
N SER A 176 -0.33 8.29 -2.81
CA SER A 176 -0.52 7.74 -4.14
C SER A 176 -0.38 8.84 -5.19
N ARG A 177 -0.35 8.42 -6.46
CA ARG A 177 -0.15 9.29 -7.61
C ARG A 177 -1.18 10.43 -7.63
N GLY A 178 -0.74 11.61 -8.08
CA GLY A 178 -1.61 12.79 -8.18
C GLY A 178 -1.98 13.44 -6.85
N GLY A 179 -1.27 13.12 -5.76
CA GLY A 179 -1.52 13.70 -4.43
C GLY A 179 -2.64 13.01 -3.64
N ALA A 180 -3.24 11.95 -4.20
CA ALA A 180 -4.17 11.09 -3.47
C ALA A 180 -3.46 10.39 -2.30
N GLN A 181 -4.24 9.92 -1.34
CA GLN A 181 -3.75 9.19 -0.18
C GLN A 181 -4.31 7.77 -0.21
N LEU A 182 -3.53 6.82 0.27
CA LEU A 182 -3.96 5.46 0.56
C LEU A 182 -3.81 5.22 2.06
N LEU A 183 -4.89 4.81 2.70
CA LEU A 183 -4.93 4.53 4.14
C LEU A 183 -5.39 3.09 4.35
N GLY A 184 -4.52 2.25 4.88
CA GLY A 184 -4.87 0.91 5.33
C GLY A 184 -5.19 0.93 6.82
N VAL A 185 -6.33 0.36 7.20
CA VAL A 185 -6.76 0.25 8.61
C VAL A 185 -6.88 -1.22 8.96
N PHE A 186 -6.18 -1.66 10.01
CA PHE A 186 -6.03 -3.06 10.35
C PHE A 186 -6.28 -3.27 11.85
N ASN A 187 -7.05 -4.30 12.19
CA ASN A 187 -7.00 -4.85 13.53
C ASN A 187 -5.80 -5.82 13.61
N ALA A 188 -4.74 -5.42 14.30
CA ALA A 188 -3.51 -6.19 14.44
C ALA A 188 -3.50 -7.13 15.66
N ARG A 189 -4.57 -7.13 16.45
CA ARG A 189 -4.68 -7.97 17.64
C ARG A 189 -5.02 -9.40 17.26
N TYR A 190 -4.57 -10.32 18.11
CA TYR A 190 -4.91 -11.73 17.99
C TYR A 190 -4.93 -12.41 19.36
N ALA A 191 -5.92 -13.26 19.56
CA ALA A 191 -5.96 -14.29 20.59
C ALA A 191 -6.58 -15.57 20.02
N GLU A 192 -6.14 -16.74 20.48
CA GLU A 192 -6.68 -18.04 20.02
C GLU A 192 -8.19 -18.15 20.28
N THR A 193 -8.67 -17.57 21.37
CA THR A 193 -10.11 -17.53 21.73
C THR A 193 -10.89 -16.44 20.99
N GLY A 194 -10.22 -15.64 20.15
CA GLY A 194 -10.75 -14.41 19.58
C GLY A 194 -10.58 -13.21 20.51
N THR A 195 -10.59 -12.01 19.92
CA THR A 195 -10.64 -10.72 20.62
C THR A 195 -11.94 -10.00 20.29
N GLU A 196 -12.39 -9.14 21.19
CA GLU A 196 -13.43 -8.16 20.88
C GLU A 196 -13.04 -7.31 19.66
N PRO A 197 -14.01 -6.93 18.80
CA PRO A 197 -13.78 -5.97 17.73
C PRO A 197 -13.21 -4.66 18.26
N VAL A 198 -12.40 -4.00 17.44
CA VAL A 198 -11.82 -2.70 17.79
C VAL A 198 -12.47 -1.64 16.92
N THR A 199 -12.98 -0.58 17.55
CA THR A 199 -13.53 0.59 16.87
C THR A 199 -12.49 1.71 16.86
N GLY A 200 -12.26 2.29 15.69
CA GLY A 200 -11.50 3.52 15.51
C GLY A 200 -12.21 4.43 14.53
N ALA A 201 -11.54 5.49 14.10
CA ALA A 201 -12.05 6.36 13.06
C ALA A 201 -10.93 6.83 12.13
N ILE A 202 -11.30 7.13 10.89
CA ILE A 202 -10.44 7.84 9.94
C ILE A 202 -10.83 9.31 9.85
N ALA A 203 -9.84 10.17 9.66
CA ALA A 203 -9.96 11.62 9.62
C ALA A 203 -8.93 12.26 8.67
N LEU A 204 -9.11 13.53 8.31
CA LEU A 204 -8.08 14.30 7.59
C LEU A 204 -6.73 14.36 8.34
N ALA A 205 -6.77 14.28 9.68
CA ALA A 205 -5.56 14.26 10.51
C ALA A 205 -4.69 12.99 10.35
N ASP A 206 -5.21 11.94 9.69
CA ASP A 206 -4.50 10.69 9.44
C ASP A 206 -3.64 10.72 8.17
N LEU A 207 -3.78 11.76 7.35
CA LEU A 207 -3.10 11.86 6.06
C LEU A 207 -1.63 12.23 6.21
N SER A 208 -0.83 11.87 5.20
CA SER A 208 0.58 12.21 5.17
C SER A 208 0.79 13.73 5.10
N GLU A 209 1.95 14.19 5.58
CA GLU A 209 2.28 15.62 5.56
C GLU A 209 2.30 16.18 4.12
N GLY A 210 1.89 17.44 3.97
CA GLY A 210 1.81 18.10 2.67
C GLY A 210 0.52 17.83 1.88
N PHE A 211 -0.45 17.12 2.47
CA PHE A 211 -1.78 17.00 1.89
C PHE A 211 -2.45 18.38 1.70
N ILE A 212 -3.15 18.56 0.57
CA ILE A 212 -3.82 19.80 0.19
C ILE A 212 -5.31 19.49 0.00
N GLY A 213 -6.18 20.25 0.69
CA GLY A 213 -7.62 20.16 0.54
C GLY A 213 -8.34 20.19 1.89
N GLU A 214 -9.49 20.86 1.93
CA GLU A 214 -10.35 20.94 3.12
C GLU A 214 -11.44 19.86 3.14
N ARG A 215 -11.67 19.23 1.98
CA ARG A 215 -12.62 18.13 1.77
C ARG A 215 -11.96 17.00 0.99
N LEU A 216 -12.43 15.78 1.24
CA LEU A 216 -11.98 14.56 0.60
C LEU A 216 -13.15 13.79 0.03
N ALA A 217 -13.01 13.25 -1.18
CA ALA A 217 -13.75 12.08 -1.58
C ALA A 217 -13.01 10.83 -1.08
N VAL A 218 -13.69 9.99 -0.30
CA VAL A 218 -13.12 8.83 0.39
C VAL A 218 -13.85 7.58 -0.02
N TYR A 219 -13.12 6.62 -0.59
CA TYR A 219 -13.64 5.33 -1.00
C TYR A 219 -13.09 4.19 -0.15
N ALA A 220 -13.98 3.48 0.56
CA ALA A 220 -13.68 2.26 1.30
C ALA A 220 -13.79 1.05 0.36
N HIS A 221 -12.69 0.32 0.18
CA HIS A 221 -12.57 -0.72 -0.85
C HIS A 221 -13.33 -2.01 -0.53
N ASN A 222 -13.25 -2.49 0.71
CA ASN A 222 -13.93 -3.71 1.14
C ASN A 222 -15.43 -3.44 1.35
N ALA A 223 -15.77 -2.33 2.01
CA ALA A 223 -17.16 -1.89 2.19
C ALA A 223 -17.83 -1.41 0.89
N LYS A 224 -17.04 -1.03 -0.14
CA LYS A 224 -17.49 -0.44 -1.42
C LYS A 224 -18.32 0.82 -1.23
N GLU A 225 -17.93 1.66 -0.28
CA GLU A 225 -18.66 2.86 0.10
C GLU A 225 -17.87 4.13 -0.25
N LEU A 226 -18.55 5.12 -0.84
CA LEU A 226 -18.00 6.43 -1.15
C LEU A 226 -18.65 7.47 -0.24
N ARG A 227 -17.85 8.30 0.42
CA ARG A 227 -18.31 9.44 1.23
C ARG A 227 -17.43 10.66 1.02
N VAL A 228 -17.93 11.81 1.45
CA VAL A 228 -17.12 13.03 1.60
C VAL A 228 -16.77 13.21 3.07
N LEU A 229 -15.51 13.55 3.35
CA LEU A 229 -15.08 13.99 4.68
C LEU A 229 -14.55 15.42 4.60
N ALA A 230 -15.06 16.31 5.44
CA ALA A 230 -14.49 17.61 5.76
C ALA A 230 -13.61 17.53 7.02
N GLU A 231 -12.90 18.62 7.34
CA GLU A 231 -11.94 18.70 8.46
C GLU A 231 -12.47 18.19 9.82
N ALA A 232 -13.72 18.53 10.14
CA ALA A 232 -14.36 18.15 11.40
C ALA A 232 -14.88 16.70 11.40
N ASP A 233 -15.01 16.07 10.22
CA ASP A 233 -15.66 14.77 10.09
C ASP A 233 -14.75 13.63 10.56
N ARG A 234 -15.38 12.57 11.04
CA ARG A 234 -14.75 11.31 11.43
C ARG A 234 -15.58 10.18 10.87
N TRP A 235 -14.95 9.24 10.18
CA TRP A 235 -15.63 8.03 9.73
C TRP A 235 -15.24 6.87 10.64
N GLU A 236 -16.18 6.49 11.50
CA GLU A 236 -16.01 5.35 12.42
C GLU A 236 -15.98 4.01 11.67
N ILE A 237 -15.06 3.15 12.08
CA ILE A 237 -14.91 1.80 11.56
C ILE A 237 -14.66 0.83 12.71
N THR A 238 -15.34 -0.32 12.66
CA THR A 238 -15.17 -1.42 13.61
C THR A 238 -14.67 -2.64 12.87
N LEU A 239 -13.52 -3.17 13.30
CA LEU A 239 -12.90 -4.34 12.68
C LEU A 239 -12.81 -5.47 13.69
N ALA A 240 -13.28 -6.66 13.30
CA ALA A 240 -13.04 -7.87 14.07
C ALA A 240 -11.55 -8.24 14.05
N GLN A 241 -11.19 -9.26 14.85
CA GLN A 241 -9.83 -9.76 14.92
C GLN A 241 -9.25 -10.03 13.53
N LEU A 242 -8.08 -9.46 13.23
CA LEU A 242 -7.38 -9.65 11.95
C LEU A 242 -8.20 -9.26 10.70
N GLU A 243 -9.17 -8.36 10.83
CA GLU A 243 -9.82 -7.72 9.68
C GLU A 243 -9.11 -6.43 9.27
N CYS A 244 -9.39 -5.98 8.04
CA CYS A 244 -8.84 -4.75 7.50
C CYS A 244 -9.81 -4.03 6.55
N GLU A 245 -9.54 -2.75 6.34
CA GLU A 245 -10.12 -1.93 5.29
C GLU A 245 -9.00 -1.11 4.62
N VAL A 246 -9.18 -0.79 3.34
CA VAL A 246 -8.31 0.11 2.60
C VAL A 246 -9.16 1.27 2.11
N PHE A 247 -8.66 2.48 2.26
CA PHE A 247 -9.31 3.70 1.81
C PHE A 247 -8.44 4.41 0.77
N THR A 248 -9.03 4.76 -0.37
CA THR A 248 -8.47 5.77 -1.27
C THR A 248 -9.11 7.11 -0.94
N LEU A 249 -8.28 8.12 -0.69
CA LEU A 249 -8.73 9.47 -0.36
C LEU A 249 -8.18 10.44 -1.38
N VAL A 250 -9.05 11.21 -2.01
CA VAL A 250 -8.69 12.17 -3.07
C VAL A 250 -9.19 13.55 -2.65
N PRO A 251 -8.36 14.61 -2.76
CA PRO A 251 -8.81 15.97 -2.52
C PRO A 251 -10.08 16.30 -3.33
N LEU A 252 -11.05 16.92 -2.66
CA LEU A 252 -12.26 17.43 -3.31
C LEU A 252 -12.23 18.96 -3.27
N PHE A 253 -12.04 19.55 -4.44
CA PHE A 253 -12.01 21.00 -4.64
C PHE A 253 -13.40 21.55 -5.01
N ASP A 254 -13.50 22.87 -5.15
CA ASP A 254 -14.77 23.58 -5.31
C ASP A 254 -15.49 23.30 -6.64
N TYR A 255 -14.76 22.85 -7.66
CA TYR A 255 -15.35 22.36 -8.91
C TYR A 255 -16.08 21.02 -8.78
N GLY A 256 -16.07 20.38 -7.59
CA GLY A 256 -17.01 19.31 -7.26
C GLY A 256 -16.74 17.96 -7.92
N PHE A 257 -15.51 17.71 -8.36
CA PHE A 257 -15.09 16.44 -8.96
C PHE A 257 -13.86 15.87 -8.26
N ALA A 258 -13.84 14.57 -8.00
CA ALA A 258 -12.66 13.87 -7.51
C ALA A 258 -12.58 12.44 -8.09
N ALA A 259 -11.55 12.18 -8.90
CA ALA A 259 -11.33 10.87 -9.49
C ALA A 259 -10.69 9.91 -8.46
N ILE A 260 -11.46 8.95 -7.95
CA ILE A 260 -10.94 7.88 -7.09
C ILE A 260 -9.99 6.97 -7.89
N GLY A 261 -10.25 6.79 -9.19
CA GLY A 261 -9.47 5.98 -10.10
C GLY A 261 -10.11 4.61 -10.33
N LEU A 262 -9.30 3.56 -10.47
CA LEU A 262 -9.79 2.21 -10.76
C LEU A 262 -10.09 1.42 -9.47
N SER A 263 -11.35 1.49 -9.03
CA SER A 263 -11.85 0.91 -7.77
C SER A 263 -11.70 -0.61 -7.60
N ASN A 264 -11.37 -1.34 -8.66
CA ASN A 264 -11.05 -2.77 -8.57
C ASN A 264 -9.63 -3.04 -8.04
N TYR A 265 -8.76 -2.04 -7.96
CA TYR A 265 -7.43 -2.12 -7.34
C TYR A 265 -7.44 -1.40 -5.99
N PHE A 266 -6.72 -1.92 -4.99
CA PHE A 266 -6.61 -1.27 -3.69
C PHE A 266 -5.99 0.13 -3.80
N ASN A 267 -4.93 0.29 -4.59
CA ASN A 267 -4.40 1.61 -4.92
C ASN A 267 -5.08 2.18 -6.17
N ALA A 268 -6.37 2.50 -6.06
CA ALA A 268 -7.19 2.96 -7.20
C ALA A 268 -6.64 4.23 -7.87
N ALA A 269 -6.21 5.21 -7.08
CA ALA A 269 -5.65 6.46 -7.59
C ALA A 269 -4.31 6.27 -8.31
N GLY A 270 -3.57 5.20 -7.97
CA GLY A 270 -2.33 4.84 -8.66
C GLY A 270 -2.52 4.51 -10.14
N ALA A 271 -3.74 4.21 -10.57
CA ALA A 271 -4.08 3.98 -11.97
C ALA A 271 -4.27 5.28 -12.77
N VAL A 272 -4.41 6.44 -12.12
CA VAL A 272 -4.58 7.74 -12.79
C VAL A 272 -3.21 8.31 -13.12
N VAL A 273 -2.87 8.26 -14.41
CA VAL A 273 -1.56 8.64 -14.94
C VAL A 273 -1.43 10.16 -15.00
N GLU A 274 -2.44 10.78 -15.59
CA GLU A 274 -2.54 12.22 -15.78
C GLU A 274 -3.98 12.65 -15.51
N ALA A 275 -4.14 13.87 -15.00
CA ALA A 275 -5.43 14.50 -14.77
C ALA A 275 -5.30 15.98 -15.12
N SER A 276 -6.26 16.50 -15.89
CA SER A 276 -6.37 17.92 -16.19
C SER A 276 -7.82 18.37 -16.16
N ILE A 277 -8.00 19.67 -15.93
CA ILE A 277 -9.30 20.33 -15.89
C ILE A 277 -9.30 21.48 -16.89
N SER A 278 -10.43 21.69 -17.57
CA SER A 278 -10.62 22.83 -18.48
C SER A 278 -10.68 24.16 -17.72
N ASP A 279 -10.44 25.27 -18.42
CA ASP A 279 -10.46 26.62 -17.84
C ASP A 279 -11.82 27.01 -17.24
N ASP A 280 -12.91 26.43 -17.75
CA ASP A 280 -14.27 26.63 -17.23
C ASP A 280 -14.65 25.64 -16.11
N GLU A 281 -13.69 24.79 -15.70
CA GLU A 281 -13.80 23.78 -14.64
C GLU A 281 -14.85 22.69 -14.86
N LYS A 282 -15.41 22.59 -16.07
CA LYS A 282 -16.48 21.64 -16.39
C LYS A 282 -16.01 20.32 -16.98
N THR A 283 -14.84 20.31 -17.62
CA THR A 283 -14.31 19.12 -18.28
C THR A 283 -13.13 18.60 -17.51
N HIS A 284 -13.20 17.34 -17.10
CA HIS A 284 -12.12 16.62 -16.44
C HIS A 284 -11.60 15.54 -17.39
N ASP A 285 -10.36 15.70 -17.84
CA ASP A 285 -9.67 14.73 -18.68
C ASP A 285 -8.70 13.91 -17.82
N LEU A 286 -8.78 12.59 -17.94
CA LEU A 286 -7.98 11.64 -17.19
C LEU A 286 -7.33 10.66 -18.14
N LEU A 287 -6.08 10.30 -17.88
CA LEU A 287 -5.40 9.18 -18.53
C LEU A 287 -5.26 8.05 -17.52
N LEU A 288 -5.81 6.87 -17.81
CA LEU A 288 -5.71 5.69 -16.97
C LEU A 288 -4.64 4.73 -17.50
N GLU A 289 -3.90 4.07 -16.61
CA GLU A 289 -2.82 3.15 -17.00
C GLU A 289 -3.35 1.88 -17.70
N THR A 290 -4.58 1.48 -17.37
CA THR A 290 -5.25 0.26 -17.86
C THR A 290 -6.78 0.43 -17.77
N GLY A 291 -7.54 -0.51 -18.34
CA GLY A 291 -8.97 -0.65 -18.10
C GLY A 291 -9.32 -1.20 -16.71
N GLY A 292 -10.57 -0.99 -16.30
CA GLY A 292 -11.10 -1.39 -15.00
C GLY A 292 -12.39 -0.65 -14.64
N ASN A 293 -12.75 -0.68 -13.36
CA ASN A 293 -13.94 -0.01 -12.84
C ASN A 293 -13.58 1.40 -12.38
N PHE A 294 -13.72 2.37 -13.28
CA PHE A 294 -13.48 3.77 -12.97
C PHE A 294 -14.56 4.30 -12.03
N LEU A 295 -14.13 4.96 -10.95
CA LEU A 295 -14.97 5.58 -9.93
C LEU A 295 -14.53 7.02 -9.72
N ALA A 296 -15.50 7.93 -9.64
CA ALA A 296 -15.29 9.31 -9.23
C ALA A 296 -16.43 9.80 -8.32
N TYR A 297 -16.14 10.80 -7.50
CA TYR A 297 -17.16 11.65 -6.88
C TYR A 297 -17.49 12.80 -7.83
N CYS A 298 -18.79 13.05 -8.04
CA CYS A 298 -19.30 14.13 -8.87
C CYS A 298 -20.45 14.84 -8.12
N GLU A 299 -20.27 16.11 -7.73
CA GLU A 299 -21.25 16.89 -6.98
C GLU A 299 -22.62 16.97 -7.70
N ALA A 300 -22.57 17.06 -9.03
CA ALA A 300 -23.71 17.00 -9.93
C ALA A 300 -23.58 15.82 -10.90
N ALA A 301 -24.70 15.42 -11.49
CA ALA A 301 -24.69 14.39 -12.54
C ALA A 301 -23.83 14.89 -13.72
N PRO A 302 -22.93 14.05 -14.26
CA PRO A 302 -22.25 14.37 -15.51
C PRO A 302 -23.25 14.51 -16.65
N GLN A 303 -22.98 15.44 -17.55
CA GLN A 303 -23.69 15.58 -18.81
C GLN A 303 -23.28 14.47 -19.79
N GLU A 304 -21.98 14.19 -19.86
CA GLU A 304 -21.40 13.26 -20.81
C GLU A 304 -20.12 12.62 -20.23
N VAL A 305 -19.86 11.38 -20.65
CA VAL A 305 -18.59 10.68 -20.40
C VAL A 305 -18.11 10.10 -21.72
N GLU A 306 -16.84 10.32 -22.04
CA GLU A 306 -16.17 9.71 -23.20
C GLU A 306 -15.05 8.78 -22.73
N ILE A 307 -14.87 7.66 -23.43
CA ILE A 307 -13.70 6.78 -23.30
C ILE A 307 -13.01 6.73 -24.66
N ASP A 308 -11.73 7.05 -24.69
CA ASP A 308 -10.92 7.08 -25.92
C ASP A 308 -11.53 7.94 -27.05
N GLY A 309 -12.29 8.99 -26.66
CA GLY A 309 -12.97 9.92 -27.55
C GLY A 309 -14.37 9.50 -28.00
N ASP A 310 -14.84 8.30 -27.62
CA ASP A 310 -16.18 7.81 -27.93
C ASP A 310 -17.10 7.95 -26.72
N ALA A 311 -18.35 8.37 -26.95
CA ALA A 311 -19.37 8.46 -25.90
C ALA A 311 -19.58 7.10 -25.22
N ALA A 312 -19.52 7.10 -23.89
CA ALA A 312 -19.58 5.89 -23.07
C ALA A 312 -20.77 5.91 -22.09
N PRO A 313 -21.42 4.76 -21.86
CA PRO A 313 -22.45 4.66 -20.84
C PRO A 313 -21.82 4.79 -19.44
N PHE A 314 -22.52 5.47 -18.55
CA PHE A 314 -22.11 5.64 -17.16
C PHE A 314 -23.31 5.45 -16.20
N ASP A 315 -22.99 5.09 -14.97
CA ASP A 315 -23.94 5.04 -13.84
C ASP A 315 -23.62 6.20 -12.89
N TYR A 316 -24.64 6.96 -12.51
CA TYR A 316 -24.51 8.04 -11.53
C TYR A 316 -25.55 7.88 -10.44
N ASP A 317 -25.09 7.76 -9.20
CA ASP A 317 -25.95 7.68 -8.03
C ASP A 317 -26.06 9.07 -7.37
N PRO A 318 -27.24 9.73 -7.42
CA PRO A 318 -27.41 11.06 -6.83
C PRO A 318 -27.34 11.08 -5.30
N ALA A 319 -27.52 9.95 -4.61
CA ALA A 319 -27.45 9.87 -3.15
C ALA A 319 -26.00 9.82 -2.66
N THR A 320 -25.16 9.01 -3.32
CA THR A 320 -23.74 8.88 -2.98
C THR A 320 -22.83 9.79 -3.79
N LYS A 321 -23.37 10.45 -4.82
CA LYS A 321 -22.63 11.28 -5.80
C LYS A 321 -21.57 10.49 -6.57
N ALA A 322 -21.72 9.17 -6.63
CA ALA A 322 -20.76 8.28 -7.25
C ALA A 322 -21.03 8.17 -8.76
N LEU A 323 -20.02 8.49 -9.57
CA LEU A 323 -19.95 8.18 -10.99
C LEU A 323 -19.18 6.88 -11.20
N ARG A 324 -19.76 5.92 -11.93
CA ARG A 324 -19.15 4.63 -12.28
C ARG A 324 -19.13 4.42 -13.77
N VAL A 325 -17.97 4.01 -14.28
CA VAL A 325 -17.73 3.77 -15.70
C VAL A 325 -16.89 2.50 -15.84
N THR A 326 -17.25 1.61 -16.75
CA THR A 326 -16.42 0.44 -17.07
C THR A 326 -15.49 0.79 -18.23
N VAL A 327 -14.18 0.80 -17.97
CA VAL A 327 -13.15 1.07 -18.98
C VAL A 327 -12.59 -0.26 -19.47
N GLY A 328 -12.66 -0.50 -20.78
CA GLY A 328 -12.14 -1.71 -21.40
C GLY A 328 -10.62 -1.67 -21.62
N GLY A 329 -10.05 -2.79 -22.07
CA GLY A 329 -8.65 -2.87 -22.49
C GLY A 329 -7.64 -3.09 -21.36
N THR A 330 -6.38 -3.30 -21.75
CA THR A 330 -5.24 -3.60 -20.86
C THR A 330 -4.10 -2.59 -20.99
N GLY A 331 -4.35 -1.46 -21.63
CA GLY A 331 -3.38 -0.39 -21.86
C GLY A 331 -3.99 0.97 -21.54
N LEU A 332 -3.27 2.03 -21.91
CA LEU A 332 -3.70 3.40 -21.66
C LEU A 332 -5.09 3.66 -22.26
N SER A 333 -5.97 4.27 -21.46
CA SER A 333 -7.28 4.74 -21.90
C SER A 333 -7.56 6.13 -21.36
N SER A 334 -8.05 7.03 -22.21
CA SER A 334 -8.50 8.35 -21.79
C SER A 334 -9.95 8.30 -21.32
N VAL A 335 -10.26 8.93 -20.19
CA VAL A 335 -11.62 9.14 -19.70
C VAL A 335 -11.85 10.64 -19.60
N ARG A 336 -12.86 11.13 -20.32
CA ARG A 336 -13.32 12.52 -20.21
C ARG A 336 -14.68 12.54 -19.50
N VAL A 337 -14.82 13.40 -18.50
CA VAL A 337 -16.09 13.64 -17.80
C VAL A 337 -16.47 15.11 -17.99
N VAL A 338 -17.65 15.36 -18.55
CA VAL A 338 -18.21 16.70 -18.72
C VAL A 338 -19.30 16.91 -17.67
N MET A 339 -19.06 17.82 -16.73
CA MET A 339 -19.97 18.19 -15.66
C MET A 339 -21.02 19.20 -16.15
N THR A 340 -22.19 19.20 -15.50
CA THR A 340 -23.28 20.13 -15.82
C THR A 340 -22.94 21.57 -15.40
#